data_AF-A0A7C5YJV2-F1
#
_entry.id   AF-A0A7C5YJV2-F1
#
_cell.length_a   1.000
_cell.length_b   1.000
_cell.length_c   1.000
_cell.angle_alpha   90.00
_cell.angle_beta   90.00
_cell.angle_gamma   90.00
#
_symmetry.space_group_name_H-M   'P 1'
#
loop_
_entity.id
_entity.type
_entity.pdbx_description
1 polymer ?
#
loop_
_entity_poly.entity_id
_entity_poly.type
_entity_poly.pdbx_seq_one_letter_code
_entity_poly.pdbx_strand_id
1 'polypeptide(L)'
;EFLLRRSDATLLAERLKQIHGEAWRERTGDELPKKLQSLGNTLANFSRALHLARPTDVMNFARSLLRILDEVKPEVERWAKPFGVILEQVRAEAAKFAHEMPDRLDAENLRKQLALIEHYLDKGLTMQAVTLAREWVVNWVALQQGKGDWLDRGYREEIEKALGAAAAKLRGEQACVPNWFVQFPKSQEVAQLWDWLTDLRNDLAHCGMRKDAAGIGRIEQRAKEIPQRLQSLMNDVPDRVLFGGRVVIDLKLLYGEVAKLDELPIYLERAKELAGEGNEVVLTGQAPIWLYLAVAHALHGKAKRLLYTSPTTGEVLIFDHSSI
;
A
#
# COMPACT_ATOMS: atom_id res chain seq x y z
N GLU A 1 2.27 -29.19 -3.60
CA GLU A 1 1.73 -28.41 -4.74
C GLU A 1 0.33 -27.83 -4.49
N PHE A 2 -0.64 -28.63 -4.01
CA PHE A 2 -2.03 -28.15 -3.77
C PHE A 2 -2.15 -26.94 -2.83
N LEU A 3 -1.29 -26.86 -1.81
CA LEU A 3 -1.36 -25.81 -0.78
C LEU A 3 -1.13 -24.40 -1.34
N LEU A 4 -0.23 -24.20 -2.31
CA LEU A 4 0.14 -22.87 -2.78
C LEU A 4 -0.59 -22.44 -4.07
N ARG A 5 -1.54 -23.24 -4.57
CA ARG A 5 -2.18 -23.00 -5.87
C ARG A 5 -3.00 -21.72 -5.91
N ARG A 6 -3.51 -21.26 -4.76
CA ARG A 6 -4.24 -19.98 -4.60
C ARG A 6 -3.60 -19.04 -3.58
N SER A 7 -2.31 -19.20 -3.33
CA SER A 7 -1.58 -18.46 -2.29
C SER A 7 -2.14 -18.68 -0.87
N ASP A 8 -2.70 -19.87 -0.63
CA ASP A 8 -3.31 -20.22 0.65
C ASP A 8 -2.33 -20.99 1.55
N ALA A 9 -1.69 -20.28 2.46
CA ALA A 9 -0.77 -20.88 3.42
C ALA A 9 -1.45 -21.40 4.70
N THR A 10 -2.79 -21.43 4.78
CA THR A 10 -3.52 -21.68 6.04
C THR A 10 -3.22 -23.05 6.63
N LEU A 11 -3.28 -24.12 5.85
CA LEU A 11 -3.00 -25.46 6.36
C LEU A 11 -1.51 -25.61 6.75
N LEU A 12 -0.58 -25.01 5.98
CA LEU A 12 0.84 -25.00 6.35
C LEU A 12 1.05 -24.28 7.70
N ALA A 13 0.41 -23.12 7.86
CA ALA A 13 0.41 -22.35 9.10
C ALA A 13 -0.11 -23.17 10.29
N GLU A 14 -1.24 -23.85 10.13
CA GLU A 14 -1.82 -24.71 11.17
C GLU A 14 -0.87 -25.86 11.55
N ARG A 15 -0.27 -26.54 10.57
CA ARG A 15 0.68 -27.63 10.82
C ARG A 15 1.92 -27.16 11.60
N LEU A 16 2.48 -25.99 11.26
CA LEU A 16 3.62 -25.43 11.98
C LEU A 16 3.28 -25.07 13.43
N LYS A 17 2.07 -24.53 13.67
CA LYS A 17 1.58 -24.25 15.04
C LYS A 17 1.35 -25.54 15.82
N GLN A 18 0.82 -26.57 15.17
CA GLN A 18 0.59 -27.89 15.79
C GLN A 18 1.92 -28.52 16.22
N ILE A 19 2.92 -28.58 15.33
CA ILE A 19 4.26 -29.10 15.64
C ILE A 19 4.87 -28.37 16.83
N HIS A 20 4.78 -27.04 16.86
CA HIS A 20 5.25 -26.25 17.98
C HIS A 20 4.54 -26.64 19.29
N GLY A 21 3.21 -26.71 19.29
CA GLY A 21 2.43 -27.06 20.47
C GLY A 21 2.62 -28.50 20.95
N GLU A 22 2.88 -29.45 20.05
CA GLU A 22 3.22 -30.84 20.39
C GLU A 22 4.59 -30.92 21.06
N ALA A 23 5.62 -30.30 20.47
CA ALA A 23 6.96 -30.24 21.05
C ALA A 23 6.96 -29.71 22.49
N TRP A 24 6.20 -28.64 22.75
CA TRP A 24 6.10 -28.04 24.09
C TRP A 24 5.28 -28.87 25.09
N ARG A 25 4.26 -29.60 24.64
CA ARG A 25 3.46 -30.48 25.52
C ARG A 25 4.24 -31.73 25.92
N GLU A 26 4.95 -32.33 24.97
CA GLU A 26 5.67 -33.58 25.18
C GLU A 26 7.09 -33.36 25.76
N ARG A 27 7.61 -32.13 25.69
CA ARG A 27 9.00 -31.77 26.03
C ARG A 27 10.02 -32.65 25.30
N THR A 28 9.72 -32.97 24.04
CA THR A 28 10.53 -33.89 23.25
C THR A 28 11.85 -33.21 22.84
N GLY A 29 13.00 -33.77 23.21
CA GLY A 29 14.31 -33.29 22.77
C GLY A 29 14.89 -32.09 23.54
N ASP A 30 16.20 -31.88 23.32
CA ASP A 30 17.00 -30.97 24.15
C ASP A 30 16.76 -29.47 23.89
N GLU A 31 16.23 -29.11 22.71
CA GLU A 31 15.86 -27.72 22.39
C GLU A 31 14.48 -27.66 21.70
N LEU A 32 13.55 -26.97 22.37
CA LEU A 32 12.19 -26.76 21.88
C LEU A 32 12.12 -25.62 20.86
N PRO A 33 11.19 -25.69 19.87
CA PRO A 33 11.02 -24.63 18.90
C PRO A 33 10.50 -23.37 19.58
N LYS A 34 11.04 -22.20 19.23
CA LYS A 34 10.64 -20.90 19.82
C LYS A 34 9.85 -20.06 18.83
N LYS A 35 10.08 -20.21 17.52
CA LYS A 35 9.53 -19.32 16.48
C LYS A 35 8.56 -19.99 15.52
N LEU A 36 8.44 -21.32 15.50
CA LEU A 36 7.48 -22.03 14.61
C LEU A 36 6.02 -21.55 14.75
N GLN A 37 5.54 -21.26 15.96
CA GLN A 37 4.18 -20.72 16.14
C GLN A 37 4.05 -19.31 15.55
N SER A 38 5.06 -18.46 15.74
CA SER A 38 5.11 -17.10 15.18
C SER A 38 5.15 -17.14 13.64
N LEU A 39 5.98 -18.01 13.06
CA LEU A 39 6.01 -18.29 11.63
C LEU A 39 4.62 -18.70 11.12
N GLY A 40 3.96 -19.64 11.78
CA GLY A 40 2.60 -20.05 11.43
C GLY A 40 1.59 -18.90 11.52
N ASN A 41 1.70 -18.01 12.51
CA ASN A 41 0.82 -16.84 12.61
C ASN A 41 1.04 -15.84 11.46
N THR A 42 2.29 -15.53 11.15
CA THR A 42 2.64 -14.62 10.04
C THR A 42 2.22 -15.20 8.68
N LEU A 43 2.42 -16.51 8.45
CA LEU A 43 1.94 -17.19 7.24
C LEU A 43 0.42 -17.09 7.07
N ALA A 44 -0.34 -17.32 8.14
CA ALA A 44 -1.79 -17.21 8.11
C ALA A 44 -2.26 -15.78 7.80
N ASN A 45 -1.60 -14.77 8.39
CA ASN A 45 -1.93 -13.37 8.14
C ASN A 45 -1.55 -12.93 6.72
N PHE A 46 -0.40 -13.36 6.22
CA PHE A 46 0.01 -13.15 4.83
C PHE A 46 -1.00 -13.74 3.84
N SER A 47 -1.41 -15.01 4.06
CA SER A 47 -2.46 -15.68 3.27
C SER A 47 -3.78 -14.89 3.29
N ARG A 48 -4.25 -14.50 4.48
CA ARG A 48 -5.48 -13.68 4.63
C ARG A 48 -5.38 -12.35 3.90
N ALA A 49 -4.27 -11.64 4.00
CA ALA A 49 -4.06 -10.37 3.32
C ALA A 49 -4.11 -10.52 1.80
N LEU A 50 -3.53 -11.61 1.26
CA LEU A 50 -3.63 -11.95 -0.16
C LEU A 50 -5.08 -12.21 -0.57
N HIS A 51 -5.82 -13.03 0.18
CA HIS A 51 -7.21 -13.36 -0.15
C HIS A 51 -8.15 -12.15 -0.08
N LEU A 52 -7.88 -11.20 0.81
CA LEU A 52 -8.66 -9.97 0.98
C LEU A 52 -8.21 -8.82 0.06
N ALA A 53 -7.23 -9.04 -0.83
CA ALA A 53 -6.70 -8.02 -1.73
C ALA A 53 -6.21 -6.76 -1.00
N ARG A 54 -5.46 -6.93 0.10
CA ARG A 54 -4.96 -5.85 0.96
C ARG A 54 -3.46 -5.57 0.69
N PRO A 55 -3.10 -4.75 -0.31
CA PRO A 55 -1.71 -4.63 -0.77
C PRO A 55 -0.74 -4.18 0.32
N THR A 56 -1.09 -3.17 1.13
CA THR A 56 -0.21 -2.68 2.21
C THR A 56 0.02 -3.75 3.29
N ASP A 57 -1.04 -4.49 3.66
CA ASP A 57 -0.95 -5.62 4.59
C ASP A 57 -0.09 -6.76 4.01
N VAL A 58 -0.25 -7.07 2.72
CA VAL A 58 0.57 -8.07 2.00
C VAL A 58 2.04 -7.70 2.05
N MET A 59 2.40 -6.45 1.75
CA MET A 59 3.79 -5.98 1.80
C MET A 59 4.37 -6.04 3.22
N ASN A 60 3.58 -5.64 4.22
CA ASN A 60 3.96 -5.67 5.64
C ASN A 60 4.22 -7.10 6.14
N PHE A 61 3.29 -8.02 5.86
CA PHE A 61 3.45 -9.42 6.26
C PHE A 61 4.53 -10.14 5.45
N ALA A 62 4.70 -9.82 4.17
CA ALA A 62 5.80 -10.34 3.36
C ALA A 62 7.16 -9.98 3.96
N ARG A 63 7.39 -8.71 4.30
CA ARG A 63 8.61 -8.25 4.98
C ARG A 63 8.84 -9.00 6.29
N SER A 64 7.79 -9.07 7.13
CA SER A 64 7.86 -9.77 8.43
C SER A 64 8.16 -11.26 8.27
N LEU A 65 7.59 -11.88 7.24
CA LEU A 65 7.74 -13.30 6.94
C LEU A 65 9.16 -13.64 6.51
N LEU A 66 9.77 -12.83 5.62
CA LEU A 66 11.17 -13.02 5.20
C LEU A 66 12.12 -13.02 6.39
N ARG A 67 11.96 -12.06 7.31
CA ARG A 67 12.77 -11.98 8.53
C ARG A 67 12.63 -13.23 9.40
N ILE A 68 11.40 -13.67 9.66
CA ILE A 68 11.15 -14.84 10.52
C ILE A 68 11.70 -16.12 9.86
N LEU A 69 11.56 -16.25 8.53
CA LEU A 69 12.04 -17.41 7.78
C LEU A 69 13.57 -17.57 7.88
N ASP A 70 14.33 -16.48 7.95
CA ASP A 70 15.78 -16.55 8.17
C ASP A 70 16.14 -17.05 9.57
N GLU A 71 15.41 -16.59 10.58
CA GLU A 71 15.66 -16.93 11.98
C GLU A 71 15.24 -18.37 12.34
N VAL A 72 14.22 -18.90 11.66
CA VAL A 72 13.59 -20.19 12.00
C VAL A 72 14.18 -21.38 11.24
N LYS A 73 15.15 -21.16 10.34
CA LYS A 73 15.73 -22.22 9.50
C LYS A 73 16.22 -23.44 10.30
N PRO A 74 16.97 -23.31 11.41
CA PRO A 74 17.39 -24.46 12.21
C PRO A 74 16.21 -25.19 12.87
N GLU A 75 15.20 -24.44 13.33
CA GLU A 75 13.98 -25.03 13.89
C GLU A 75 13.22 -25.83 12.82
N VAL A 76 13.13 -25.30 11.60
CA VAL A 76 12.47 -26.00 10.49
C VAL A 76 13.19 -27.29 10.14
N GLU A 77 14.52 -27.29 10.03
CA GLU A 77 15.31 -28.49 9.72
C GLU A 77 15.14 -29.59 10.77
N ARG A 78 15.00 -29.22 12.05
CA ARG A 78 14.84 -30.16 13.17
C ARG A 78 13.41 -30.65 13.34
N TRP A 79 12.43 -29.75 13.26
CA TRP A 79 11.06 -30.00 13.71
C TRP A 79 10.04 -30.09 12.57
N ALA A 80 10.32 -29.45 11.44
CA ALA A 80 9.37 -29.24 10.36
C ALA A 80 9.99 -29.58 8.98
N LYS A 81 10.96 -30.49 8.95
CA LYS A 81 11.76 -30.84 7.76
C LYS A 81 10.93 -31.09 6.49
N PRO A 82 9.77 -31.79 6.54
CA PRO A 82 8.94 -32.01 5.35
C PRO A 82 8.45 -30.71 4.69
N PHE A 83 8.40 -29.60 5.42
CA PHE A 83 7.91 -28.32 4.93
C PHE A 83 9.00 -27.39 4.40
N GLY A 84 10.28 -27.73 4.52
CA GLY A 84 11.39 -26.86 4.12
C GLY A 84 11.29 -26.38 2.66
N VAL A 85 11.01 -27.27 1.72
CA VAL A 85 10.85 -26.93 0.29
C VAL A 85 9.68 -25.98 0.06
N ILE A 86 8.55 -26.20 0.74
CA ILE A 86 7.36 -25.36 0.61
C ILE A 86 7.62 -23.97 1.20
N LEU A 87 8.34 -23.89 2.33
CA LEU A 87 8.70 -22.61 2.96
C LEU A 87 9.64 -21.78 2.08
N GLU A 88 10.55 -22.42 1.34
CA GLU A 88 11.39 -21.71 0.37
C GLU A 88 10.59 -21.21 -0.85
N GLN A 89 9.55 -21.93 -1.28
CA GLN A 89 8.61 -21.42 -2.29
C GLN A 89 7.85 -20.20 -1.77
N VAL A 90 7.37 -20.25 -0.52
CA VAL A 90 6.69 -19.12 0.12
C VAL A 90 7.64 -17.92 0.26
N ARG A 91 8.91 -18.15 0.62
CA ARG A 91 9.94 -17.11 0.66
C ARG A 91 10.07 -16.40 -0.69
N ALA A 92 10.18 -17.17 -1.77
CA ALA A 92 10.32 -16.62 -3.12
C ALA A 92 9.07 -15.82 -3.56
N GLU A 93 7.87 -16.26 -3.16
CA GLU A 93 6.63 -15.49 -3.40
C GLU A 93 6.61 -14.20 -2.56
N ALA A 94 6.88 -14.27 -1.26
CA ALA A 94 6.88 -13.11 -0.37
C ALA A 94 7.91 -12.03 -0.78
N ALA A 95 9.08 -12.45 -1.27
CA ALA A 95 10.14 -11.53 -1.73
C ALA A 95 9.67 -10.57 -2.83
N LYS A 96 8.73 -11.00 -3.69
CA LYS A 96 8.17 -10.14 -4.75
C LYS A 96 7.42 -8.94 -4.18
N PHE A 97 6.81 -9.08 -3.01
CA PHE A 97 5.89 -8.09 -2.45
C PHE A 97 6.45 -7.34 -1.24
N ALA A 98 7.47 -7.85 -0.55
CA ALA A 98 8.02 -7.17 0.63
C ALA A 98 8.48 -5.75 0.29
N HIS A 99 8.01 -4.76 1.04
CA HIS A 99 8.40 -3.35 0.89
C HIS A 99 8.83 -2.80 2.25
N GLU A 100 9.88 -1.97 2.28
CA GLU A 100 10.44 -1.39 3.49
C GLU A 100 9.42 -0.53 4.25
N MET A 101 8.61 0.25 3.52
CA MET A 101 7.60 1.14 4.10
C MET A 101 6.27 1.01 3.33
N PRO A 102 5.38 0.07 3.67
CA PRO A 102 4.18 -0.19 2.87
C PRO A 102 3.19 0.98 2.76
N ASP A 103 3.20 1.90 3.72
CA ASP A 103 2.38 3.12 3.68
C ASP A 103 3.02 4.24 2.85
N ARG A 104 4.24 4.03 2.32
CA ARG A 104 4.90 4.92 1.38
C ARG A 104 4.51 4.54 -0.04
N LEU A 105 3.79 5.42 -0.73
CA LEU A 105 3.46 5.27 -2.14
C LEU A 105 4.54 5.94 -3.00
N ASP A 106 5.26 5.11 -3.75
CA ASP A 106 6.29 5.50 -4.72
C ASP A 106 6.26 4.54 -5.92
N ALA A 107 7.22 4.68 -6.84
CA ALA A 107 7.34 3.81 -8.01
C ALA A 107 7.61 2.33 -7.66
N GLU A 108 8.29 2.05 -6.54
CA GLU A 108 8.55 0.68 -6.10
C GLU A 108 7.28 0.02 -5.56
N ASN A 109 6.53 0.74 -4.72
CA ASN A 109 5.24 0.33 -4.20
C ASN A 109 4.26 0.01 -5.34
N LEU A 110 4.10 0.90 -6.33
CA LEU A 110 3.25 0.64 -7.51
C LEU A 110 3.71 -0.60 -8.29
N ARG A 111 5.02 -0.80 -8.46
CA ARG A 111 5.56 -2.00 -9.12
C ARG A 111 5.25 -3.28 -8.35
N LYS A 112 5.34 -3.25 -7.02
CA LYS A 112 4.97 -4.40 -6.16
C LYS A 112 3.47 -4.67 -6.15
N GLN A 113 2.63 -3.63 -6.20
CA GLN A 113 1.19 -3.80 -6.40
C GLN A 113 0.88 -4.42 -7.77
N LEU A 114 1.58 -4.02 -8.82
CA LEU A 114 1.44 -4.63 -10.15
C LEU A 114 1.86 -6.10 -10.15
N ALA A 115 2.99 -6.43 -9.53
CA ALA A 115 3.42 -7.82 -9.34
C ALA A 115 2.38 -8.64 -8.55
N LEU A 116 1.69 -8.01 -7.58
CA LEU A 116 0.61 -8.65 -6.84
C LEU A 116 -0.64 -8.90 -7.71
N ILE A 117 -0.98 -7.98 -8.62
CA ILE A 117 -2.06 -8.17 -9.61
C ILE A 117 -1.72 -9.34 -10.55
N GLU A 118 -0.49 -9.39 -11.07
CA GLU A 118 0.00 -10.51 -11.90
C GLU A 118 -0.12 -11.84 -11.15
N HIS A 119 0.34 -11.85 -9.90
CA HIS A 119 0.25 -13.03 -9.04
C HIS A 119 -1.19 -13.47 -8.80
N TYR A 120 -2.14 -12.55 -8.63
CA TYR A 120 -3.55 -12.91 -8.53
C TYR A 120 -4.08 -13.56 -9.80
N LEU A 121 -3.71 -13.05 -10.98
CA LEU A 121 -4.11 -13.64 -12.25
C LEU A 121 -3.53 -15.04 -12.43
N ASP A 122 -2.24 -15.22 -12.14
CA ASP A 122 -1.54 -16.51 -12.22
C ASP A 122 -2.19 -17.58 -11.31
N LYS A 123 -2.74 -17.15 -10.17
CA LYS A 123 -3.40 -18.01 -9.18
C LYS A 123 -4.91 -18.19 -9.42
N GLY A 124 -5.45 -17.60 -10.49
CA GLY A 124 -6.88 -17.63 -10.81
C GLY A 124 -7.76 -16.83 -9.85
N LEU A 125 -7.18 -15.84 -9.16
CA LEU A 125 -7.85 -14.91 -8.24
C LEU A 125 -8.31 -13.65 -9.01
N THR A 126 -9.10 -13.85 -10.06
CA THR A 126 -9.51 -12.79 -11.00
C THR A 126 -10.25 -11.63 -10.32
N MET A 127 -11.10 -11.91 -9.33
CA MET A 127 -11.83 -10.87 -8.60
C MET A 127 -10.87 -9.95 -7.84
N GLN A 128 -9.87 -10.52 -7.16
CA GLN A 128 -8.83 -9.78 -6.45
C GLN A 128 -7.98 -8.97 -7.43
N ALA A 129 -7.56 -9.56 -8.55
CA ALA A 129 -6.78 -8.88 -9.58
C ALA A 129 -7.51 -7.64 -10.12
N VAL A 130 -8.78 -7.78 -10.52
CA VAL A 130 -9.58 -6.67 -11.07
C VAL A 130 -9.87 -5.61 -10.00
N THR A 131 -10.16 -6.02 -8.77
CA THR A 131 -10.39 -5.08 -7.66
C THR A 131 -9.13 -4.28 -7.34
N LEU A 132 -7.97 -4.93 -7.24
CA LEU A 132 -6.71 -4.24 -6.98
C LEU A 132 -6.29 -3.36 -8.17
N ALA A 133 -6.51 -3.80 -9.41
CA ALA A 133 -6.20 -2.99 -10.59
C ALA A 133 -6.95 -1.65 -10.63
N ARG A 134 -8.18 -1.62 -10.13
CA ARG A 134 -8.96 -0.38 -9.97
C ARG A 134 -8.31 0.57 -8.98
N GLU A 135 -7.96 0.08 -7.80
CA GLU A 135 -7.27 0.86 -6.76
C GLU A 135 -5.86 1.28 -7.19
N TRP A 136 -5.18 0.46 -7.99
CA TRP A 136 -3.87 0.77 -8.56
C TRP A 136 -3.91 2.02 -9.43
N VAL A 137 -4.93 2.17 -10.28
CA VAL A 137 -5.09 3.37 -11.11
C VAL A 137 -5.32 4.61 -10.25
N VAL A 138 -6.09 4.51 -9.16
CA VAL A 138 -6.25 5.60 -8.19
C VAL A 138 -4.90 5.97 -7.56
N ASN A 139 -4.13 4.97 -7.13
CA ASN A 139 -2.80 5.19 -6.54
C ASN A 139 -1.82 5.83 -7.55
N TRP A 140 -1.85 5.40 -8.80
CA TRP A 140 -1.03 6.01 -9.84
C TRP A 140 -1.38 7.48 -10.07
N VAL A 141 -2.68 7.82 -10.15
CA VAL A 141 -3.11 9.23 -10.27
C VAL A 141 -2.79 10.04 -9.02
N ALA A 142 -2.95 9.45 -7.82
CA ALA A 142 -2.56 10.09 -6.57
C ALA A 142 -1.09 10.48 -6.60
N LEU A 143 -0.21 9.58 -7.06
CA LEU A 143 1.23 9.83 -7.16
C LEU A 143 1.56 10.91 -8.20
N GLN A 144 0.85 10.93 -9.34
CA GLN A 144 0.98 12.00 -10.35
C GLN A 144 0.60 13.37 -9.80
N GLN A 145 -0.54 13.44 -9.11
CA GLN A 145 -1.02 14.67 -8.50
C GLN A 145 -0.06 15.13 -7.38
N GLY A 146 0.52 14.17 -6.63
CA GLY A 146 1.58 14.41 -5.66
C GLY A 146 1.15 15.25 -4.46
N LYS A 147 -0.12 15.17 -4.06
CA LYS A 147 -0.67 15.92 -2.93
C LYS A 147 -1.16 15.00 -1.83
N GLY A 148 -1.01 15.45 -0.59
CA GLY A 148 -1.70 14.91 0.57
C GLY A 148 -1.33 13.48 0.97
N ASP A 149 -2.23 12.91 1.78
CA ASP A 149 -2.20 11.54 2.24
C ASP A 149 -2.93 10.66 1.22
N TRP A 150 -2.22 9.74 0.56
CA TRP A 150 -2.80 8.90 -0.49
C TRP A 150 -3.82 7.86 0.03
N LEU A 151 -3.87 7.64 1.36
CA LEU A 151 -4.86 6.82 2.04
C LEU A 151 -6.06 7.64 2.55
N ASP A 152 -5.99 8.98 2.53
CA ASP A 152 -7.12 9.81 2.94
C ASP A 152 -8.33 9.58 2.04
N ARG A 153 -9.49 9.41 2.68
CA ARG A 153 -10.74 9.12 1.98
C ARG A 153 -11.17 10.26 1.07
N GLY A 154 -11.08 11.51 1.54
CA GLY A 154 -11.53 12.67 0.78
C GLY A 154 -10.70 12.87 -0.48
N TYR A 155 -9.37 12.74 -0.35
CA TYR A 155 -8.44 12.80 -1.45
C TYR A 155 -8.67 11.70 -2.50
N ARG A 156 -8.86 10.46 -2.06
CA ARG A 156 -9.19 9.35 -2.96
C ARG A 156 -10.52 9.55 -3.68
N GLU A 157 -11.55 10.01 -2.97
CA GLU A 157 -12.86 10.33 -3.58
C GLU A 157 -12.76 11.44 -4.64
N GLU A 158 -11.90 12.45 -4.45
CA GLU A 158 -11.63 13.49 -5.46
C GLU A 158 -11.05 12.86 -6.75
N ILE A 159 -10.04 12.00 -6.60
CA ILE A 159 -9.37 11.32 -7.71
C ILE A 159 -10.36 10.42 -8.47
N GLU A 160 -11.14 9.61 -7.75
CA GLU A 160 -12.13 8.73 -8.35
C GLU A 160 -13.21 9.51 -9.12
N LYS A 161 -13.69 10.63 -8.57
CA LYS A 161 -14.64 11.52 -9.26
C LYS A 161 -14.04 12.09 -10.54
N ALA A 162 -12.77 12.52 -10.51
CA ALA A 162 -12.09 13.04 -11.69
C ALA A 162 -11.93 11.97 -12.79
N LEU A 163 -11.51 10.76 -12.40
CA LEU A 163 -11.43 9.60 -13.31
C LEU A 163 -12.80 9.24 -13.91
N GLY A 164 -13.84 9.22 -13.08
CA GLY A 164 -15.22 8.97 -13.52
C GLY A 164 -15.74 10.02 -14.50
N ALA A 165 -15.51 11.32 -14.21
CA ALA A 165 -15.87 12.41 -15.11
C ALA A 165 -15.11 12.33 -16.44
N ALA A 166 -13.83 11.97 -16.42
CA ALA A 166 -13.03 11.81 -17.62
C ALA A 166 -13.53 10.64 -18.49
N ALA A 167 -13.86 9.50 -17.87
CA ALA A 167 -14.47 8.37 -18.56
C ALA A 167 -15.85 8.71 -19.15
N ALA A 168 -16.70 9.42 -18.41
CA ALA A 168 -18.00 9.88 -18.91
C ALA A 168 -17.84 10.78 -20.14
N LYS A 169 -16.90 11.72 -20.09
CA LYS A 169 -16.59 12.60 -21.23
C LYS A 169 -16.12 11.81 -22.46
N LEU A 170 -15.35 10.74 -22.29
CA LEU A 170 -14.94 9.85 -23.40
C LEU A 170 -16.13 9.15 -24.08
N ARG A 171 -17.18 8.83 -23.31
CA ARG A 171 -18.43 8.26 -23.84
C ARG A 171 -19.36 9.29 -24.49
N GLY A 172 -18.94 10.56 -24.56
CA GLY A 172 -19.74 11.66 -25.11
C GLY A 172 -20.75 12.25 -24.13
N GLU A 173 -20.67 11.90 -22.84
CA GLU A 173 -21.56 12.44 -21.81
C GLU A 173 -21.10 13.84 -21.39
N GLN A 174 -22.05 14.67 -20.95
CA GLN A 174 -21.74 15.99 -20.42
C GLN A 174 -21.16 15.87 -19.00
N ALA A 175 -19.84 15.96 -18.88
CA ALA A 175 -19.13 15.89 -17.61
C ALA A 175 -18.05 16.98 -17.50
N CYS A 176 -17.89 17.53 -16.28
CA CYS A 176 -16.84 18.49 -15.97
C CYS A 176 -15.61 17.75 -15.43
N VAL A 177 -14.54 17.72 -16.23
CA VAL A 177 -13.26 17.12 -15.83
C VAL A 177 -12.39 18.21 -15.18
N PRO A 178 -11.86 18.00 -13.97
CA PRO A 178 -11.01 19.00 -13.32
C PRO A 178 -9.79 19.37 -14.16
N ASN A 179 -9.41 20.65 -14.17
CA ASN A 179 -8.25 21.14 -14.93
C ASN A 179 -6.95 20.41 -14.55
N TRP A 180 -6.74 20.13 -13.27
CA TRP A 180 -5.57 19.40 -12.80
C TRP A 180 -5.48 18.01 -13.43
N PHE A 181 -6.61 17.38 -13.74
CA PHE A 181 -6.66 16.05 -14.34
C PHE A 181 -6.30 16.11 -15.83
N VAL A 182 -6.76 17.14 -16.55
CA VAL A 182 -6.46 17.27 -17.98
C VAL A 182 -4.97 17.55 -18.23
N GLN A 183 -4.28 18.16 -17.27
CA GLN A 183 -2.90 18.61 -17.39
C GLN A 183 -1.84 17.51 -17.25
N PHE A 184 -2.16 16.34 -16.67
CA PHE A 184 -1.13 15.32 -16.47
C PHE A 184 -0.87 14.48 -17.74
N PRO A 185 0.37 13.97 -17.93
CA PRO A 185 0.70 13.10 -19.05
C PRO A 185 -0.18 11.85 -19.05
N LYS A 186 -0.70 11.45 -20.23
CA LYS A 186 -1.57 10.26 -20.38
C LYS A 186 -2.96 10.37 -19.73
N SER A 187 -3.47 11.58 -19.49
CA SER A 187 -4.83 11.81 -18.98
C SER A 187 -5.94 11.14 -19.79
N GLN A 188 -5.81 11.10 -21.11
CA GLN A 188 -6.74 10.37 -21.97
C GLN A 188 -6.58 8.85 -21.83
N GLU A 189 -5.35 8.33 -21.81
CA GLU A 189 -5.06 6.89 -21.71
C GLU A 189 -5.54 6.32 -20.38
N VAL A 190 -5.30 7.03 -19.26
CA VAL A 190 -5.77 6.58 -17.94
C VAL A 190 -7.29 6.64 -17.85
N ALA A 191 -7.95 7.61 -18.49
CA ALA A 191 -9.40 7.69 -18.53
C ALA A 191 -10.01 6.53 -19.35
N GLN A 192 -9.41 6.16 -20.48
CA GLN A 192 -9.80 4.98 -21.26
C GLN A 192 -9.60 3.68 -20.46
N LEU A 193 -8.48 3.57 -19.76
CA LEU A 193 -8.19 2.42 -18.91
C LEU A 193 -9.18 2.30 -17.74
N TRP A 194 -9.49 3.43 -17.10
CA TRP A 194 -10.46 3.51 -16.01
C TRP A 194 -11.85 3.07 -16.44
N ASP A 195 -12.32 3.55 -17.60
CA ASP A 195 -13.58 3.15 -18.21
C ASP A 195 -13.62 1.64 -18.47
N TRP A 196 -12.60 1.12 -19.17
CA TRP A 196 -12.49 -0.30 -19.49
C TRP A 196 -12.41 -1.20 -18.24
N LEU A 197 -11.68 -0.78 -17.20
CA LEU A 197 -11.60 -1.49 -15.91
C LEU A 197 -12.93 -1.42 -15.14
N THR A 198 -13.64 -0.30 -15.22
CA THR A 198 -14.95 -0.13 -14.58
C THR A 198 -15.93 -1.15 -15.14
N ASP A 199 -15.98 -1.30 -16.46
CA ASP A 199 -16.82 -2.30 -17.12
C ASP A 199 -16.46 -3.73 -16.70
N LEU A 200 -15.16 -4.07 -16.73
CA LEU A 200 -14.69 -5.40 -16.32
C LEU A 200 -15.01 -5.70 -14.85
N ARG A 201 -14.83 -4.71 -13.96
CA ARG A 201 -15.18 -4.84 -12.55
C ARG A 201 -16.69 -5.02 -12.38
N ASN A 202 -17.50 -4.30 -13.13
CA ASN A 202 -18.96 -4.39 -13.04
C ASN A 202 -19.47 -5.76 -13.51
N ASP A 203 -18.85 -6.36 -14.54
CA ASP A 203 -19.17 -7.74 -14.95
C ASP A 203 -18.97 -8.74 -13.80
N LEU A 204 -17.92 -8.55 -12.99
CA LEU A 204 -17.65 -9.40 -11.83
C LEU A 204 -18.52 -9.06 -10.62
N ALA A 205 -18.68 -7.77 -10.29
CA ALA A 205 -19.36 -7.32 -9.08
C ALA A 205 -20.87 -7.54 -9.12
N HIS A 206 -21.48 -7.53 -10.31
CA HIS A 206 -22.90 -7.84 -10.48
C HIS A 206 -23.16 -9.35 -10.65
N CYS A 207 -22.14 -10.21 -10.55
CA CYS A 207 -22.28 -11.66 -10.61
C CYS A 207 -23.08 -12.16 -11.84
N GLY A 208 -22.92 -11.50 -13.00
CA GLY A 208 -23.66 -11.82 -14.22
C GLY A 208 -25.13 -11.38 -14.26
N MET A 209 -25.65 -10.69 -13.23
CA MET A 209 -27.05 -10.25 -13.12
C MET A 209 -27.31 -8.93 -13.88
N ARG A 210 -26.96 -8.88 -15.17
CA ARG A 210 -27.25 -7.75 -16.08
C ARG A 210 -27.54 -8.25 -17.50
N LYS A 211 -28.34 -7.49 -18.26
CA LYS A 211 -28.77 -7.87 -19.62
C LYS A 211 -27.60 -8.14 -20.58
N ASP A 212 -26.55 -7.32 -20.49
CA ASP A 212 -25.38 -7.38 -21.38
C ASP A 212 -24.13 -7.92 -20.66
N ALA A 213 -24.30 -8.91 -19.78
CA ALA A 213 -23.17 -9.47 -19.01
C ALA A 213 -22.14 -10.12 -19.95
N ALA A 214 -20.86 -9.81 -19.75
CA ALA A 214 -19.80 -10.50 -20.48
C ALA A 214 -19.76 -12.00 -20.10
N GLY A 215 -19.57 -12.87 -21.09
CA GLY A 215 -19.35 -14.30 -20.86
C GLY A 215 -18.02 -14.57 -20.14
N ILE A 216 -17.93 -15.71 -19.45
CA ILE A 216 -16.79 -16.10 -18.59
C ILE A 216 -15.45 -15.99 -19.34
N GLY A 217 -15.34 -16.59 -20.54
CA GLY A 217 -14.11 -16.55 -21.33
C GLY A 217 -13.67 -15.13 -21.74
N ARG A 218 -14.63 -14.22 -21.97
CA ARG A 218 -14.32 -12.82 -22.27
C ARG A 218 -13.80 -12.08 -21.03
N ILE A 219 -14.34 -12.38 -19.84
CA ILE A 219 -13.85 -11.82 -18.58
C ILE A 219 -12.41 -12.28 -18.33
N GLU A 220 -12.13 -13.58 -18.48
CA GLU A 220 -10.78 -14.14 -18.30
C GLU A 220 -9.78 -13.55 -19.31
N GLN A 221 -10.18 -13.41 -20.58
CA GLN A 221 -9.33 -12.79 -21.60
C GLN A 221 -9.01 -11.33 -21.24
N ARG A 222 -10.03 -10.53 -20.91
CA ARG A 222 -9.83 -9.13 -20.52
C ARG A 222 -8.97 -9.01 -19.27
N ALA A 223 -9.17 -9.86 -18.27
CA ALA A 223 -8.37 -9.83 -17.04
C ALA A 223 -6.88 -10.06 -17.33
N LYS A 224 -6.52 -10.91 -18.30
CA LYS A 224 -5.13 -11.14 -18.73
C LYS A 224 -4.48 -9.92 -19.40
N GLU A 225 -5.27 -8.97 -19.90
CA GLU A 225 -4.74 -7.72 -20.49
C GLU A 225 -4.34 -6.68 -19.42
N ILE A 226 -4.78 -6.86 -18.16
CA ILE A 226 -4.57 -5.88 -17.09
C ILE A 226 -3.07 -5.57 -16.90
N PRO A 227 -2.17 -6.56 -16.73
CA PRO A 227 -0.77 -6.24 -16.43
C PRO A 227 -0.11 -5.39 -17.50
N GLN A 228 -0.34 -5.72 -18.78
CA GLN A 228 0.21 -4.95 -19.90
C GLN A 228 -0.31 -3.51 -19.92
N ARG A 229 -1.61 -3.30 -19.63
CA ARG A 229 -2.24 -1.98 -19.59
C ARG A 229 -1.76 -1.13 -18.41
N LEU A 230 -1.49 -1.73 -17.25
CA LEU A 230 -0.93 -1.01 -16.10
C LEU A 230 0.57 -0.73 -16.30
N GLN A 231 1.31 -1.69 -16.86
CA GLN A 231 2.74 -1.57 -17.14
C GLN A 231 3.04 -0.41 -18.12
N SER A 232 2.14 -0.10 -19.05
CA SER A 232 2.32 1.05 -19.95
C SER A 232 2.30 2.40 -19.23
N LEU A 233 1.67 2.48 -18.05
CA LEU A 233 1.65 3.68 -17.20
C LEU A 233 2.87 3.78 -16.29
N MET A 234 3.61 2.68 -16.08
CA MET A 234 4.81 2.66 -15.23
C MET A 234 5.97 3.49 -15.79
N ASN A 235 5.99 3.74 -17.10
CA ASN A 235 7.05 4.51 -17.76
C ASN A 235 7.02 6.01 -17.41
N ASP A 236 5.91 6.50 -16.89
CA ASP A 236 5.67 7.93 -16.61
C ASP A 236 5.43 8.18 -15.12
N VAL A 237 5.85 7.25 -14.26
CA VAL A 237 5.74 7.43 -12.81
C VAL A 237 6.75 8.50 -12.38
N PRO A 238 6.31 9.56 -11.71
CA PRO A 238 7.19 10.63 -11.29
C PRO A 238 8.09 10.16 -10.15
N ASP A 239 9.30 10.72 -10.07
CA ASP A 239 10.19 10.52 -8.92
C ASP A 239 9.67 11.33 -7.72
N ARG A 240 8.60 10.83 -7.11
CA ARG A 240 7.85 11.42 -6.01
C ARG A 240 7.43 10.35 -5.02
N VAL A 241 7.16 10.80 -3.81
CA VAL A 241 6.75 9.95 -2.70
C VAL A 241 5.55 10.58 -2.01
N LEU A 242 4.53 9.77 -1.76
CA LEU A 242 3.40 10.10 -0.88
C LEU A 242 3.41 9.17 0.32
N PHE A 243 2.92 9.66 1.46
CA PHE A 243 2.81 8.85 2.68
C PHE A 243 1.36 8.72 3.11
N GLY A 244 1.03 7.52 3.58
CA GLY A 244 -0.27 7.16 4.11
C GLY A 244 -0.31 7.35 5.62
N GLY A 245 -1.38 7.92 6.17
CA GLY A 245 -1.56 8.11 7.61
C GLY A 245 -0.60 9.11 8.24
N ARG A 246 0.00 10.01 7.44
CA ARG A 246 0.91 11.07 7.87
C ARG A 246 0.41 12.43 7.41
N VAL A 247 0.52 13.43 8.27
CA VAL A 247 0.26 14.83 7.92
C VAL A 247 1.57 15.48 7.52
N VAL A 248 1.69 15.88 6.25
CA VAL A 248 2.84 16.68 5.78
C VAL A 248 2.50 18.16 5.90
N ILE A 249 3.31 18.90 6.66
CA ILE A 249 3.19 20.35 6.81
C ILE A 249 4.39 21.00 6.13
N ASP A 250 4.16 21.58 4.96
CA ASP A 250 5.13 22.46 4.30
C ASP A 250 5.10 23.84 4.98
N LEU A 251 6.13 24.15 5.76
CA LEU A 251 6.21 25.40 6.51
C LEU A 251 6.27 26.63 5.60
N LYS A 252 6.70 26.49 4.33
CA LYS A 252 6.69 27.59 3.37
C LYS A 252 5.27 28.07 3.07
N LEU A 253 4.27 27.19 3.17
CA LEU A 253 2.87 27.52 2.93
C LEU A 253 2.20 28.24 4.11
N LEU A 254 2.87 28.38 5.25
CA LEU A 254 2.32 29.08 6.42
C LEU A 254 2.48 30.59 6.36
N TYR A 255 3.34 31.10 5.47
CA TYR A 255 3.65 32.52 5.38
C TYR A 255 3.76 32.96 3.91
N GLY A 256 3.75 34.27 3.68
CA GLY A 256 3.90 34.85 2.34
C GLY A 256 5.34 34.78 1.82
N GLU A 257 5.86 35.91 1.34
CA GLU A 257 7.23 35.96 0.83
C GLU A 257 8.27 35.69 1.93
N VAL A 258 8.12 36.37 3.08
CA VAL A 258 9.04 36.32 4.22
C VAL A 258 8.27 35.97 5.49
N ALA A 259 8.75 34.98 6.24
CA ALA A 259 8.20 34.62 7.54
C ALA A 259 8.52 35.71 8.56
N LYS A 260 7.52 36.20 9.28
CA LYS A 260 7.71 37.27 10.28
C LYS A 260 7.48 36.74 11.69
N LEU A 261 8.31 37.20 12.64
CA LEU A 261 8.28 36.70 14.02
C LEU A 261 7.04 37.18 14.79
N ASP A 262 6.48 38.35 14.45
CA ASP A 262 5.24 38.90 15.02
C ASP A 262 4.00 38.09 14.62
N GLU A 263 4.02 37.44 13.46
CA GLU A 263 2.97 36.54 12.97
C GLU A 263 3.11 35.10 13.50
N LEU A 264 4.15 34.79 14.30
CA LEU A 264 4.41 33.45 14.83
C LEU A 264 3.19 32.76 15.48
N PRO A 265 2.37 33.43 16.31
CA PRO A 265 1.18 32.81 16.90
C PRO A 265 0.22 32.25 15.84
N ILE A 266 0.06 32.96 14.72
CA ILE A 266 -0.82 32.54 13.61
C ILE A 266 -0.26 31.28 12.95
N TYR A 267 1.05 31.24 12.69
CA TYR A 267 1.69 30.07 12.08
C TYR A 267 1.58 28.84 12.98
N LEU A 268 1.73 29.00 14.31
CA LEU A 268 1.61 27.91 15.27
C LEU A 268 0.19 27.34 15.32
N GLU A 269 -0.83 28.20 15.40
CA GLU A 269 -2.23 27.74 15.38
C GLU A 269 -2.53 27.02 14.07
N ARG A 270 -2.09 27.57 12.93
CA ARG A 270 -2.27 26.90 11.64
C ARG A 270 -1.57 25.55 11.56
N ALA A 271 -0.34 25.45 12.06
CA ALA A 271 0.38 24.19 12.11
C ALA A 271 -0.31 23.16 13.01
N LYS A 272 -0.84 23.57 14.17
CA LYS A 272 -1.62 22.69 15.06
C LYS A 272 -2.92 22.22 14.42
N GLU A 273 -3.63 23.09 13.72
CA GLU A 273 -4.84 22.74 12.96
C GLU A 273 -4.51 21.67 11.91
N LEU A 274 -3.48 21.94 11.09
CA LEU A 274 -3.05 21.03 10.04
C LEU A 274 -2.62 19.67 10.61
N ALA A 275 -1.85 19.68 11.70
CA ALA A 275 -1.35 18.47 12.36
C ALA A 275 -2.45 17.53 12.85
N GLY A 276 -3.65 18.04 13.19
CA GLY A 276 -4.67 17.24 13.89
C GLY A 276 -4.18 16.73 15.25
N GLU A 277 -4.81 15.70 15.81
CA GLU A 277 -4.40 15.07 17.07
C GLU A 277 -4.01 13.61 16.85
N GLY A 278 -2.90 13.18 17.46
CA GLY A 278 -2.43 11.79 17.42
C GLY A 278 -1.85 11.33 16.08
N ASN A 279 -1.67 12.24 15.12
CA ASN A 279 -1.11 11.92 13.80
C ASN A 279 0.42 11.84 13.84
N GLU A 280 0.98 11.08 12.90
CA GLU A 280 2.39 11.21 12.53
C GLU A 280 2.53 12.44 11.63
N VAL A 281 3.37 13.40 12.01
CA VAL A 281 3.53 14.69 11.30
C VAL A 281 4.92 14.78 10.71
N VAL A 282 5.02 15.29 9.49
CA VAL A 282 6.28 15.53 8.79
C VAL A 282 6.38 17.01 8.44
N LEU A 283 7.41 17.70 8.96
CA LEU A 283 7.71 19.08 8.61
C LEU A 283 8.66 19.14 7.41
N THR A 284 8.32 19.96 6.43
CA THR A 284 9.13 20.18 5.22
C THR A 284 9.06 21.64 4.78
N GLY A 285 9.67 21.98 3.65
CA GLY A 285 9.62 23.31 3.05
C GLY A 285 10.82 24.19 3.31
N GLN A 286 10.86 25.34 2.63
CA GLN A 286 11.83 26.39 2.95
C GLN A 286 11.26 27.24 4.09
N ALA A 287 11.89 27.24 5.26
CA ALA A 287 11.50 28.09 6.38
C ALA A 287 12.70 28.41 7.29
N PRO A 288 12.67 29.54 8.01
CA PRO A 288 13.69 29.84 9.01
C PRO A 288 13.75 28.78 10.11
N ILE A 289 14.95 28.54 10.65
CA ILE A 289 15.18 27.55 11.73
C ILE A 289 14.29 27.83 12.94
N TRP A 290 14.09 29.10 13.31
CA TRP A 290 13.25 29.47 14.46
C TRP A 290 11.79 29.01 14.28
N LEU A 291 11.27 28.98 13.05
CA LEU A 291 9.91 28.54 12.78
C LEU A 291 9.79 27.02 12.92
N TYR A 292 10.78 26.26 12.41
CA TYR A 292 10.86 24.82 12.64
C TYR A 292 10.88 24.47 14.12
N LEU A 293 11.72 25.15 14.91
CA LEU A 293 11.84 24.90 16.35
C LEU A 293 10.52 25.22 17.08
N ALA A 294 9.90 26.36 16.77
CA ALA A 294 8.65 26.77 17.40
C ALA A 294 7.49 25.83 17.05
N VAL A 295 7.35 25.45 15.78
CA VAL A 295 6.32 24.50 15.33
C VAL A 295 6.57 23.12 15.93
N ALA A 296 7.79 22.60 15.89
CA ALA A 296 8.11 21.31 16.48
C ALA A 296 7.77 21.25 17.98
N HIS A 297 8.09 22.32 18.72
CA HIS A 297 7.72 22.44 20.13
C HIS A 297 6.20 22.47 20.33
N ALA A 298 5.48 23.26 19.53
CA ALA A 298 4.02 23.36 19.61
C ALA A 298 3.30 22.04 19.26
N LEU A 299 3.92 21.18 18.45
CA LEU A 299 3.37 19.89 18.04
C LEU A 299 3.75 18.73 18.97
N HIS A 300 4.70 18.91 19.88
CA HIS A 300 5.17 17.86 20.79
C HIS A 300 4.05 17.25 21.65
N GLY A 301 3.06 18.04 22.06
CA GLY A 301 1.90 17.55 22.82
C GLY A 301 0.73 17.06 21.97
N LYS A 302 0.83 17.10 20.64
CA LYS A 302 -0.31 16.97 19.72
C LYS A 302 -0.10 15.86 18.67
N ALA A 303 1.11 15.77 18.14
CA ALA A 303 1.50 14.70 17.22
C ALA A 303 1.94 13.45 18.00
N LYS A 304 1.62 12.28 17.48
CA LYS A 304 2.14 11.00 18.00
C LYS A 304 3.63 10.86 17.70
N ARG A 305 4.06 11.37 16.55
CA ARG A 305 5.44 11.32 16.07
C ARG A 305 5.69 12.51 15.16
N LEU A 306 6.88 13.10 15.23
CA LEU A 306 7.26 14.23 14.39
C LEU A 306 8.58 13.94 13.67
N LEU A 307 8.57 14.14 12.36
CA LEU A 307 9.74 14.02 11.51
C LEU A 307 10.01 15.36 10.80
N TYR A 308 11.27 15.58 10.46
CA TYR A 308 11.70 16.58 9.48
C TYR A 308 12.10 15.86 8.20
N THR A 309 11.83 16.44 7.04
CA THR A 309 12.35 15.93 5.77
C THR A 309 12.84 17.04 4.86
N SER A 310 13.92 16.77 4.12
CA SER A 310 14.42 17.63 3.05
C SER A 310 15.02 16.79 1.92
N PRO A 311 15.14 17.34 0.69
CA PRO A 311 15.78 16.63 -0.41
C PRO A 311 17.22 16.18 -0.11
N THR A 312 17.92 16.89 0.78
CA THR A 312 19.34 16.63 1.07
C THR A 312 19.52 15.64 2.23
N THR A 313 18.68 15.71 3.25
CA THR A 313 18.84 14.92 4.49
C THR A 313 17.99 13.67 4.52
N GLY A 314 16.96 13.57 3.67
CA GLY A 314 15.89 12.59 3.87
C GLY A 314 15.13 12.83 5.17
N GLU A 315 14.44 11.79 5.66
CA GLU A 315 13.66 11.86 6.91
C GLU A 315 14.55 11.79 8.15
N VAL A 316 14.36 12.74 9.07
CA VAL A 316 15.00 12.80 10.37
C VAL A 316 13.91 12.78 11.44
N LEU A 317 13.94 11.79 12.31
CA LEU A 317 13.02 11.71 13.45
C LEU A 317 13.36 12.81 14.46
N ILE A 318 12.38 13.65 14.81
CA ILE A 318 12.52 14.67 15.87
C ILE A 318 12.08 14.07 17.21
N PHE A 319 10.89 13.49 17.29
CA PHE A 319 10.41 12.76 18.46
C PHE A 319 9.41 11.67 18.08
N ASP A 320 9.26 10.68 18.96
CA ASP A 320 8.28 9.59 18.85
C ASP A 320 7.66 9.28 20.21
N HIS A 321 6.34 9.40 20.32
CA HIS A 321 5.55 9.07 21.51
C HIS A 321 4.81 7.73 21.38
N SER A 322 5.12 6.94 20.34
CA SER A 322 4.66 5.57 20.23
C SER A 322 5.31 4.76 21.36
N SER A 323 4.54 4.45 22.41
CA SER A 323 4.98 3.49 23.43
C SER A 323 5.45 2.20 22.76
N ILE A 324 6.65 1.73 23.13
CA ILE A 324 7.24 0.45 22.68
C ILE A 324 6.33 -0.71 23.07
#